data_AF-A0A482D5H7-F1
#
_entry.id   AF-A0A482D5H7-F1
#
_cell.length_a   1.000
_cell.length_b   1.000
_cell.length_c   1.000
_cell.angle_alpha   90.00
_cell.angle_beta   90.00
_cell.angle_gamma   90.00
#
_symmetry.space_group_name_H-M   'P 1'
#
loop_
_entity.id
_entity.type
_entity.pdbx_description
1 polymer ?
#
loop_
_entity_poly.entity_id
_entity_poly.type
_entity_poly.pdbx_seq_one_letter_code
_entity_poly.pdbx_strand_id
1 'polypeptide(L)'
;MGKSRIYIKHQAFNAAYEAIEGNSEARVDGFDAPKKYHHDPSKLDKFRDFSKYLVWASELYSASSKLTSQLRTLYDEARYASSSFYVLNSEGTLKIILVKLDGFQLDLKDLHDDIAEFQACMLATHISEKQAEIEALSDELMYLSSLENRLADICNRKLYEISSSRMGFYSLFVSVIALSIALFS
;
A
#
# COMPACT_ATOMS: atom_id res chain seq x y z
N MET A 1 0.19 -19.14 9.39
CA MET A 1 0.03 -19.11 7.92
C MET A 1 1.02 -18.09 7.39
N GLY A 2 1.91 -18.47 6.47
CA GLY A 2 2.88 -17.54 5.90
C GLY A 2 2.16 -16.42 5.15
N LYS A 3 2.44 -15.16 5.48
CA LYS A 3 1.97 -14.00 4.73
C LYS A 3 2.59 -14.09 3.33
N SER A 4 1.77 -14.34 2.30
CA SER A 4 2.23 -14.26 0.91
C SER A 4 2.35 -12.78 0.55
N ARG A 5 3.58 -12.31 0.38
CA ARG A 5 3.91 -10.95 -0.07
C ARG A 5 3.39 -10.74 -1.50
N ILE A 6 2.81 -9.58 -1.78
CA ILE A 6 2.44 -9.17 -3.14
C ILE A 6 3.60 -8.40 -3.79
N TYR A 7 4.29 -7.60 -2.99
CA TYR A 7 5.47 -6.87 -3.42
C TYR A 7 6.65 -7.11 -2.49
N ILE A 8 7.83 -7.21 -3.08
CA ILE A 8 9.11 -7.34 -2.38
C ILE A 8 10.02 -6.25 -2.90
N LYS A 9 10.80 -5.65 -2.00
CA LYS A 9 11.79 -4.63 -2.37
C LYS A 9 12.66 -5.04 -3.55
N HIS A 10 12.87 -4.09 -4.46
CA HIS A 10 13.58 -4.17 -5.73
C HIS A 10 12.94 -5.10 -6.78
N GLN A 11 11.74 -5.64 -6.54
CA GLN A 11 11.07 -6.55 -7.48
C GLN A 11 10.84 -5.90 -8.85
N ALA A 12 10.35 -4.66 -8.89
CA ALA A 12 10.09 -3.96 -10.14
C ALA A 12 11.37 -3.67 -10.92
N PHE A 13 12.43 -3.23 -10.24
CA PHE A 13 13.72 -2.98 -10.87
C PHE A 13 14.33 -4.26 -11.45
N ASN A 14 14.32 -5.36 -10.68
CA ASN A 14 14.87 -6.64 -11.15
C ASN A 14 14.10 -7.17 -12.35
N ALA A 15 12.76 -7.09 -12.33
CA ALA A 15 11.94 -7.47 -13.48
C ALA A 15 12.27 -6.62 -14.73
N ALA A 16 12.41 -5.31 -14.56
CA ALA A 16 12.80 -4.42 -15.64
C ALA A 16 14.22 -4.73 -16.18
N TYR A 17 15.17 -4.99 -15.28
CA TYR A 17 16.55 -5.34 -15.63
C TYR A 17 16.65 -6.66 -16.43
N GLU A 18 15.79 -7.63 -16.10
CA GLU A 18 15.66 -8.90 -16.83
C GLU A 18 14.98 -8.70 -18.20
N ALA A 19 13.97 -7.83 -18.28
CA ALA A 19 13.24 -7.54 -19.52
C ALA A 19 14.07 -6.75 -20.56
N ILE A 20 15.11 -6.04 -20.12
CA ILE A 20 15.99 -5.27 -21.02
C ILE A 20 17.02 -6.21 -21.68
N GLU A 21 16.86 -6.44 -22.98
CA GLU A 21 17.83 -7.17 -23.79
C GLU A 21 19.15 -6.37 -23.95
N GLY A 22 20.28 -7.08 -23.92
CA GLY A 22 21.60 -6.49 -24.02
C GLY A 22 21.96 -6.12 -25.45
N ASN A 23 22.04 -4.82 -25.73
CA ASN A 23 23.23 -4.17 -26.29
C ASN A 23 22.94 -2.69 -26.55
N SER A 24 23.75 -1.81 -25.98
CA SER A 24 23.94 -0.47 -26.52
C SER A 24 25.41 -0.13 -26.38
N GLU A 25 26.12 -0.29 -27.50
CA GLU A 25 27.51 0.11 -27.68
C GLU A 25 27.58 1.64 -27.82
N ALA A 26 27.36 2.34 -26.71
CA ALA A 26 27.92 3.68 -26.49
C ALA A 26 27.74 4.04 -25.01
N ARG A 27 28.77 4.63 -24.42
CA ARG A 27 28.65 5.31 -23.13
C ARG A 27 27.98 6.65 -23.40
N VAL A 28 26.73 6.81 -22.95
CA VAL A 28 25.99 8.06 -23.09
C VAL A 28 26.22 8.87 -21.82
N ASP A 29 26.81 10.06 -21.96
CA ASP A 29 26.98 10.99 -20.84
C ASP A 29 25.61 11.37 -20.25
N GLY A 30 25.52 11.47 -18.92
CA GLY A 30 24.27 11.79 -18.20
C GLY A 30 23.52 10.61 -17.55
N PHE A 31 24.06 9.39 -17.66
CA PHE A 31 23.50 8.17 -17.03
C PHE A 31 24.37 7.58 -15.91
N ASP A 32 25.53 8.20 -15.63
CA ASP A 32 26.40 7.80 -14.51
C ASP A 32 25.97 8.43 -13.17
N ALA A 33 25.33 9.61 -13.18
CA ALA A 33 24.88 10.28 -11.94
C ALA A 33 23.79 9.52 -11.15
N PRO A 34 22.79 8.85 -11.78
CA PRO A 34 21.80 8.02 -11.09
C PRO A 34 22.39 6.91 -10.23
N LYS A 35 23.58 6.39 -10.56
CA LYS A 35 24.26 5.30 -9.84
C LYS A 35 24.49 5.60 -8.36
N LYS A 36 24.57 6.89 -7.97
CA LYS A 36 24.70 7.30 -6.57
C LYS A 36 23.47 6.96 -5.72
N TYR A 37 22.30 6.86 -6.35
CA TYR A 37 21.01 6.75 -5.65
C TYR A 37 20.45 5.33 -5.65
N HIS A 38 21.03 4.42 -6.44
CA HIS A 38 20.51 3.08 -6.63
C HIS A 38 21.18 2.06 -5.70
N HIS A 39 20.40 1.13 -5.15
CA HIS A 39 20.88 0.06 -4.27
C HIS A 39 21.93 -0.86 -4.93
N ASP A 40 21.83 -1.08 -6.24
CA ASP A 40 22.79 -1.84 -7.05
C ASP A 40 23.28 -0.99 -8.25
N PRO A 41 24.29 -0.13 -8.07
CA PRO A 41 24.74 0.79 -9.09
C PRO A 41 25.21 0.13 -10.39
N SER A 42 25.67 -1.12 -10.30
CA SER A 42 26.20 -1.87 -11.44
C SER A 42 25.11 -2.25 -12.45
N LYS A 43 23.90 -2.56 -11.97
CA LYS A 43 22.78 -2.92 -12.83
C LYS A 43 22.24 -1.74 -13.66
N LEU A 44 22.46 -0.50 -13.20
CA LEU A 44 22.11 0.69 -13.96
C LEU A 44 22.94 0.88 -15.23
N ASP A 45 24.03 0.12 -15.42
CA ASP A 45 24.79 0.16 -16.68
C ASP A 45 23.96 -0.24 -17.90
N LYS A 46 22.87 -0.98 -17.72
CA LYS A 46 21.92 -1.27 -18.79
C LYS A 46 21.00 -0.08 -19.10
N PHE A 47 20.65 0.73 -18.11
CA PHE A 47 19.68 1.83 -18.16
C PHE A 47 20.30 3.13 -18.72
N ARG A 48 20.67 3.12 -20.00
CA ARG A 48 21.38 4.23 -20.68
C ARG A 48 20.52 5.11 -21.59
N ASP A 49 19.21 4.96 -21.51
CA ASP A 49 18.26 5.73 -22.30
C ASP A 49 16.90 5.75 -21.58
N PHE A 50 16.05 6.69 -21.97
CA PHE A 50 14.74 6.87 -21.34
C PHE A 50 13.83 5.65 -21.51
N SER A 51 13.91 4.92 -22.63
CA SER A 51 13.04 3.77 -22.89
C SER A 51 13.21 2.66 -21.85
N LYS A 52 14.42 2.48 -21.33
CA LYS A 52 14.70 1.51 -20.26
C LYS A 52 14.17 1.95 -18.91
N TYR A 53 14.24 3.25 -18.60
CA TYR A 53 13.58 3.80 -17.42
C TYR A 53 12.05 3.69 -17.51
N LEU A 54 11.47 3.79 -18.71
CA LEU A 54 10.03 3.53 -18.92
C LEU A 54 9.65 2.07 -18.63
N VAL A 55 10.51 1.11 -18.97
CA VAL A 55 10.26 -0.30 -18.59
C VAL A 55 10.22 -0.44 -17.06
N TRP A 56 11.14 0.21 -16.34
CA TRP A 56 11.11 0.21 -14.88
C TRP A 56 9.88 0.91 -14.30
N ALA A 57 9.50 2.09 -14.83
CA ALA A 57 8.27 2.77 -14.44
C ALA A 57 7.04 1.88 -14.65
N SER A 58 6.95 1.19 -15.79
CA SER A 58 5.87 0.24 -16.11
C SER A 58 5.76 -0.89 -15.08
N GLU A 59 6.88 -1.46 -14.64
CA GLU A 59 6.89 -2.49 -13.60
C GLU A 59 6.44 -1.95 -12.23
N LEU A 60 6.82 -0.70 -11.90
CA LEU A 60 6.33 -0.02 -10.69
C LEU A 60 4.82 0.23 -10.75
N TYR A 61 4.29 0.68 -11.89
CA TYR A 61 2.84 0.85 -12.09
C TYR A 61 2.08 -0.48 -11.99
N SER A 62 2.60 -1.54 -12.60
CA SER A 62 2.02 -2.87 -12.54
C SER A 62 1.94 -3.38 -11.09
N ALA A 63 3.00 -3.20 -10.32
CA ALA A 63 3.04 -3.54 -8.90
C ALA A 63 2.04 -2.70 -8.08
N SER A 64 2.04 -1.39 -8.29
CA SER A 64 1.12 -0.48 -7.60
C SER A 64 -0.34 -0.82 -7.88
N SER A 65 -0.71 -1.03 -9.14
CA SER A 65 -2.07 -1.38 -9.55
C SER A 65 -2.57 -2.66 -8.88
N LYS A 66 -1.71 -3.67 -8.73
CA LYS A 66 -2.04 -4.91 -8.01
C LYS A 66 -2.31 -4.65 -6.52
N LEU A 67 -1.47 -3.86 -5.85
CA LEU A 67 -1.68 -3.48 -4.45
C LEU A 67 -2.94 -2.63 -4.28
N THR A 68 -3.17 -1.66 -5.17
CA THR A 68 -4.38 -0.84 -5.22
C THR A 68 -5.64 -1.71 -5.31
N SER A 69 -5.67 -2.71 -6.21
CA SER A 69 -6.81 -3.61 -6.36
C SER A 69 -7.11 -4.40 -5.08
N GLN A 70 -6.08 -4.88 -4.40
CA GLN A 70 -6.19 -5.65 -3.17
C GLN A 70 -6.67 -4.79 -2.00
N LEU A 71 -6.09 -3.60 -1.83
CA LEU A 71 -6.52 -2.65 -0.81
C LEU A 71 -7.95 -2.16 -1.04
N ARG A 72 -8.35 -1.97 -2.31
CA ARG A 72 -9.73 -1.60 -2.64
C ARG A 72 -10.72 -2.70 -2.29
N THR A 73 -10.34 -3.96 -2.51
CA THR A 73 -11.15 -5.11 -2.10
C THR A 73 -11.34 -5.13 -0.58
N LEU A 74 -10.26 -4.92 0.19
CA LEU A 74 -10.34 -4.77 1.64
C LEU A 74 -11.19 -3.58 2.08
N TYR A 75 -11.10 -2.46 1.36
CA TYR A 75 -11.91 -1.28 1.61
C TYR A 75 -13.40 -1.54 1.42
N ASP A 76 -13.77 -2.21 0.34
CA ASP A 76 -15.17 -2.56 0.08
C ASP A 76 -15.67 -3.59 1.11
N GLU A 77 -14.85 -4.57 1.50
CA GLU A 77 -15.13 -5.50 2.60
C GLU A 77 -15.34 -4.77 3.94
N ALA A 78 -14.47 -3.82 4.28
CA ALA A 78 -14.55 -3.04 5.51
C ALA A 78 -15.80 -2.16 5.52
N ARG A 79 -16.11 -1.52 4.39
CA ARG A 79 -17.30 -0.69 4.24
C ARG A 79 -18.56 -1.53 4.41
N TYR A 80 -18.62 -2.71 3.79
CA TYR A 80 -19.74 -3.63 3.93
C TYR A 80 -19.91 -4.11 5.38
N ALA A 81 -18.82 -4.53 6.02
CA ALA A 81 -18.82 -4.95 7.43
C ALA A 81 -19.20 -3.81 8.39
N SER A 82 -18.94 -2.56 8.02
CA SER A 82 -19.29 -1.39 8.82
C SER A 82 -20.77 -0.97 8.71
N SER A 83 -21.52 -1.52 7.75
CA SER A 83 -22.91 -1.16 7.51
C SER A 83 -23.86 -1.71 8.59
N SER A 84 -24.88 -0.94 8.95
CA SER A 84 -25.78 -1.17 10.10
C SER A 84 -26.58 -2.48 10.05
N PHE A 85 -26.60 -3.19 8.92
CA PHE A 85 -27.36 -4.43 8.75
C PHE A 85 -26.63 -5.69 9.25
N TYR A 86 -25.30 -5.64 9.48
CA TYR A 86 -24.49 -6.82 9.83
C TYR A 86 -23.82 -6.68 11.21
N VAL A 87 -24.62 -6.57 12.27
CA VAL A 87 -24.11 -6.36 13.65
C VAL A 87 -23.52 -7.64 14.25
N LEU A 88 -23.99 -8.82 13.86
CA LEU A 88 -23.67 -10.08 14.57
C LEU A 88 -22.25 -10.63 14.31
N ASN A 89 -21.52 -10.16 13.30
CA ASN A 89 -20.16 -10.65 13.02
C ASN A 89 -19.19 -9.59 12.46
N SER A 90 -19.55 -8.30 12.54
CA SER A 90 -18.73 -7.20 12.00
C SER A 90 -17.42 -7.01 12.75
N GLU A 91 -17.37 -7.20 14.07
CA GLU A 91 -16.14 -7.05 14.87
C GLU A 91 -15.02 -8.01 14.42
N GLY A 92 -15.36 -9.30 14.24
CA GLY A 92 -14.41 -10.32 13.81
C GLY A 92 -13.87 -10.05 12.41
N THR A 93 -14.77 -9.71 11.48
CA THR A 93 -14.40 -9.37 10.09
C THR A 93 -13.49 -8.13 10.04
N LEU A 94 -13.81 -7.07 10.78
CA LEU A 94 -12.99 -5.86 10.83
C LEU A 94 -11.60 -6.13 11.43
N LYS A 95 -11.49 -6.96 12.47
CA LYS A 95 -10.20 -7.40 13.02
C LYS A 95 -9.38 -8.19 12.00
N ILE A 96 -10.01 -9.10 11.24
CA ILE A 96 -9.33 -9.84 10.16
C ILE A 96 -8.82 -8.88 9.08
N ILE A 97 -9.63 -7.89 8.70
CA ILE A 97 -9.23 -6.88 7.71
C ILE A 97 -8.04 -6.06 8.22
N LEU A 98 -8.02 -5.65 9.49
CA LEU A 98 -6.87 -4.96 10.08
C LEU A 98 -5.59 -5.82 10.08
N VAL A 99 -5.70 -7.12 10.36
CA VAL A 99 -4.55 -8.04 10.27
C VAL A 99 -4.06 -8.19 8.83
N LYS A 100 -4.97 -8.22 7.85
CA LYS A 100 -4.60 -8.21 6.42
C LYS A 100 -3.91 -6.88 6.04
N LEU A 101 -4.42 -5.75 6.51
CA LEU A 101 -3.85 -4.42 6.29
C LEU A 101 -2.44 -4.30 6.88
N ASP A 102 -2.23 -4.76 8.11
CA ASP A 102 -0.90 -4.90 8.72
C ASP A 102 0.04 -5.79 7.88
N GLY A 103 -0.51 -6.79 7.21
CA GLY A 103 0.20 -7.56 6.19
C GLY A 103 0.70 -6.74 5.00
N PHE A 104 -0.08 -5.75 4.56
CA PHE A 104 0.25 -4.89 3.43
C PHE A 104 1.21 -3.74 3.76
N GLN A 105 1.37 -3.36 5.03
CA GLN A 105 2.23 -2.23 5.41
C GLN A 105 3.66 -2.39 4.92
N LEU A 106 4.23 -3.60 5.03
CA LEU A 106 5.59 -3.83 4.58
C LEU A 106 5.66 -3.95 3.05
N ASP A 107 4.59 -4.31 2.34
CA ASP A 107 4.54 -4.31 0.87
C ASP A 107 4.48 -2.86 0.34
N LEU A 108 3.66 -2.02 0.98
CA LEU A 108 3.54 -0.59 0.68
C LEU A 108 4.82 0.17 0.95
N LYS A 109 5.49 -0.14 2.07
CA LYS A 109 6.80 0.44 2.39
C LYS A 109 7.86 0.08 1.36
N ASP A 110 7.94 -1.20 0.97
CA ASP A 110 8.89 -1.64 -0.05
C ASP A 110 8.63 -0.95 -1.40
N LEU A 111 7.37 -0.84 -1.81
CA LEU A 111 7.00 -0.13 -3.05
C LEU A 111 7.35 1.37 -2.97
N HIS A 112 7.07 2.02 -1.83
CA HIS A 112 7.40 3.42 -1.62
C HIS A 112 8.90 3.67 -1.69
N ASP A 113 9.71 2.83 -1.04
CA ASP A 113 11.17 2.92 -1.10
C ASP A 113 11.68 2.79 -2.53
N ASP A 114 11.14 1.85 -3.32
CA ASP A 114 11.54 1.62 -4.70
C ASP A 114 11.09 2.75 -5.65
N ILE A 115 9.89 3.33 -5.45
CA ILE A 115 9.45 4.50 -6.22
C ILE A 115 10.33 5.72 -5.88
N ALA A 116 10.68 5.92 -4.61
CA ALA A 116 11.58 7.00 -4.21
C ALA A 116 12.98 6.83 -4.82
N GLU A 117 13.51 5.60 -4.86
CA GLU A 117 14.76 5.27 -5.53
C GLU A 117 14.68 5.57 -7.04
N PHE A 118 13.61 5.14 -7.71
CA PHE A 118 13.36 5.43 -9.13
C PHE A 118 13.33 6.93 -9.40
N GLN A 119 12.59 7.70 -8.60
CA GLN A 119 12.48 9.16 -8.74
C GLN A 119 13.84 9.84 -8.56
N ALA A 120 14.62 9.44 -7.55
CA ALA A 120 15.97 9.96 -7.34
C ALA A 120 16.90 9.64 -8.52
N CYS A 121 16.82 8.41 -9.04
CA CYS A 121 17.57 8.01 -10.24
C CYS A 121 17.16 8.84 -11.46
N MET A 122 15.86 8.95 -11.75
CA MET A 122 15.32 9.72 -12.87
C MET A 122 15.68 11.20 -12.78
N LEU A 123 15.57 11.83 -11.61
CA LEU A 123 15.95 13.23 -11.40
C LEU A 123 17.43 13.46 -11.70
N ALA A 124 18.29 12.49 -11.38
CA ALA A 124 19.73 12.56 -11.64
C ALA A 124 20.11 12.31 -13.12
N THR A 125 19.20 11.82 -13.96
CA THR A 125 19.43 11.71 -15.41
C THR A 125 19.29 13.07 -16.12
N HIS A 126 19.88 13.18 -17.30
CA HIS A 126 19.67 14.32 -18.21
C HIS A 126 18.42 14.17 -19.11
N ILE A 127 17.50 13.26 -18.79
CA ILE A 127 16.27 13.03 -19.57
C ILE A 127 15.35 14.25 -19.44
N SER A 128 14.89 14.80 -20.56
CA SER A 128 13.96 15.93 -20.62
C SER A 128 12.53 15.55 -20.24
N GLU A 129 12.11 14.33 -20.56
CA GLU A 129 10.74 13.81 -20.41
C GLU A 129 10.45 13.22 -19.02
N LYS A 130 11.40 13.28 -18.07
CA LYS A 130 11.31 12.58 -16.77
C LYS A 130 10.17 13.03 -15.86
N GLN A 131 9.66 14.25 -16.04
CA GLN A 131 8.71 14.88 -15.13
C GLN A 131 7.36 14.14 -15.06
N ALA A 132 6.83 13.70 -16.22
CA ALA A 132 5.52 13.05 -16.28
C ALA A 132 5.47 11.73 -15.51
N GLU A 133 6.52 10.90 -15.65
CA GLU A 133 6.61 9.61 -14.95
C GLU A 133 6.80 9.78 -13.44
N ILE A 134 7.59 10.78 -13.03
CA ILE A 134 7.79 11.08 -11.60
C ILE A 134 6.47 11.54 -10.97
N GLU A 135 5.73 12.43 -11.64
CA GLU A 135 4.45 12.94 -11.15
C GLU A 135 3.41 11.84 -11.05
N ALA A 136 3.24 11.04 -12.11
CA ALA A 136 2.22 10.00 -12.11
C ALA A 136 2.51 8.86 -11.10
N LEU A 137 3.78 8.53 -10.81
CA LEU A 137 4.12 7.61 -9.71
C LEU A 137 3.91 8.25 -8.32
N SER A 138 4.12 9.56 -8.19
CA SER A 138 3.84 10.29 -6.95
C SER A 138 2.34 10.32 -6.65
N ASP A 139 1.51 10.58 -7.66
CA ASP A 139 0.06 10.58 -7.55
C ASP A 139 -0.47 9.22 -7.11
N GLU A 140 0.09 8.14 -7.68
CA GLU A 140 -0.26 6.77 -7.33
C GLU A 140 0.11 6.44 -5.87
N LEU A 141 1.28 6.87 -5.39
CA LEU A 141 1.67 6.74 -3.97
C LEU A 141 0.74 7.49 -3.03
N MET A 142 0.36 8.72 -3.40
CA MET A 142 -0.59 9.52 -2.63
C MET A 142 -1.96 8.83 -2.56
N TYR A 143 -2.41 8.24 -3.67
CA TYR A 143 -3.66 7.50 -3.73
C TYR A 143 -3.62 6.25 -2.84
N LEU A 144 -2.57 5.43 -2.92
CA LEU A 144 -2.38 4.26 -2.06
C LEU A 144 -2.39 4.62 -0.57
N SER A 145 -1.65 5.67 -0.19
CA SER A 145 -1.58 6.17 1.20
C SER A 145 -2.95 6.66 1.68
N SER A 146 -3.70 7.35 0.82
CA SER A 146 -5.07 7.79 1.11
C SER A 146 -6.02 6.61 1.35
N LEU A 147 -5.89 5.54 0.55
CA LEU A 147 -6.71 4.34 0.66
C LEU A 147 -6.39 3.56 1.96
N GLU A 148 -5.11 3.40 2.29
CA GLU A 148 -4.66 2.80 3.55
C GLU A 148 -5.24 3.53 4.77
N ASN A 149 -5.08 4.85 4.82
CA ASN A 149 -5.58 5.67 5.93
C ASN A 149 -7.09 5.57 6.07
N ARG A 150 -7.85 5.63 4.97
CA ARG A 150 -9.31 5.48 4.99
C ARG A 150 -9.75 4.11 5.48
N LEU A 151 -9.04 3.04 5.08
CA LEU A 151 -9.33 1.68 5.53
C LEU A 151 -9.12 1.54 7.05
N ALA A 152 -8.00 2.05 7.55
CA ALA A 152 -7.70 2.07 8.99
C ALA A 152 -8.76 2.85 9.77
N ASP A 153 -9.15 4.03 9.29
CA ASP A 153 -10.17 4.88 9.92
C ASP A 153 -11.55 4.21 10.00
N ILE A 154 -12.01 3.59 8.90
CA ILE A 154 -13.31 2.89 8.88
C ILE A 154 -13.30 1.74 9.90
N CYS A 155 -12.23 0.95 9.92
CA CYS A 155 -12.11 -0.18 10.84
C CYS A 155 -12.08 0.29 12.30
N ASN A 156 -11.22 1.27 12.61
CA ASN A 156 -11.04 1.78 13.97
C ASN A 156 -12.32 2.46 14.50
N ARG A 157 -12.96 3.31 13.69
CA ARG A 157 -14.21 3.96 14.07
C ARG A 157 -15.30 2.95 14.38
N LYS A 158 -15.46 1.92 13.54
CA LYS A 158 -16.53 0.94 13.74
C LYS A 158 -16.26 0.00 14.91
N LEU A 159 -15.02 -0.41 15.12
CA LEU A 159 -14.63 -1.19 16.30
C LEU A 159 -14.85 -0.38 17.60
N TYR A 160 -14.56 0.91 17.58
CA TYR A 160 -14.87 1.81 18.69
C TYR A 160 -16.39 1.92 18.94
N GLU A 161 -17.20 2.10 17.89
CA GLU A 161 -18.66 2.10 18.00
C GLU A 161 -19.19 0.79 18.62
N ILE A 162 -18.70 -0.36 18.17
CA ILE A 162 -19.08 -1.68 18.70
C ILE A 162 -18.69 -1.81 20.18
N SER A 163 -17.47 -1.39 20.54
CA SER A 163 -16.98 -1.42 21.92
C SER A 163 -17.80 -0.52 22.85
N SER A 164 -18.06 0.72 22.41
CA SER A 164 -18.90 1.68 23.14
C SER A 164 -20.34 1.21 23.28
N SER A 165 -20.93 0.65 22.21
CA SER A 165 -22.28 0.08 22.23
C SER A 165 -22.40 -1.11 23.19
N ARG A 166 -21.38 -1.98 23.26
CA ARG A 166 -21.32 -3.06 24.26
C ARG A 166 -21.29 -2.52 25.69
N MET A 167 -20.49 -1.49 25.97
CA MET A 167 -20.49 -0.84 27.30
C MET A 167 -21.86 -0.27 27.66
N GLY A 168 -22.55 0.37 26.71
CA GLY A 168 -23.93 0.82 26.87
C GLY A 168 -24.90 -0.33 27.16
N PHE A 169 -24.81 -1.44 26.42
CA PHE A 169 -25.65 -2.62 26.66
C PHE A 169 -25.38 -3.26 28.03
N TYR A 170 -24.12 -3.37 28.47
CA TYR A 170 -23.79 -3.84 29.81
C TYR A 170 -24.33 -2.91 30.90
N SER A 171 -24.24 -1.59 30.72
CA SER A 171 -24.83 -0.64 31.69
C SER A 171 -26.36 -0.74 31.76
N LEU A 172 -27.03 -0.95 30.63
CA LEU A 172 -28.48 -1.19 30.58
C LEU A 172 -28.84 -2.51 31.24
N PHE A 173 -28.11 -3.58 30.95
CA PHE A 173 -28.31 -4.90 31.55
C PHE A 173 -28.10 -4.88 33.07
N VAL A 174 -27.04 -4.23 33.55
CA VAL A 174 -26.81 -4.01 34.99
C VAL A 174 -27.94 -3.18 35.62
N SER A 175 -28.40 -2.13 34.94
CA SER A 175 -29.51 -1.31 35.41
C SER A 175 -30.82 -2.10 35.51
N VAL A 176 -31.10 -2.98 34.54
CA VAL A 176 -32.28 -3.87 34.56
C VAL A 176 -32.19 -4.90 35.69
N ILE A 177 -31.02 -5.49 35.93
CA ILE A 177 -30.81 -6.41 37.07
C ILE A 177 -30.99 -5.67 38.40
N ALA A 178 -30.40 -4.48 38.55
CA ALA A 178 -30.54 -3.68 39.76
C ALA A 178 -32.00 -3.29 40.03
N LEU A 179 -32.75 -2.90 39.00
CA LEU A 179 -34.18 -2.58 39.11
C LEU A 179 -35.01 -3.81 39.50
N SER A 180 -34.66 -4.98 38.96
CA SER A 180 -35.33 -6.25 39.30
C SER A 180 -35.07 -6.63 40.75
N ILE A 181 -33.83 -6.52 41.24
CA ILE A 181 -33.49 -6.78 42.65
C ILE A 181 -34.28 -5.83 43.57
N ALA A 182 -34.35 -4.54 43.24
CA ALA A 182 -35.07 -3.55 44.04
C ALA A 182 -36.60 -3.74 44.08
N LEU A 183 -37.19 -4.36 43.07
CA LEU A 183 -38.63 -4.65 43.02
C LEU A 183 -39.02 -5.95 43.75
N PHE A 184 -38.07 -6.87 43.93
CA PHE A 184 -38.27 -8.16 44.60
C PHE A 184 -37.64 -8.24 46.02
N SER A 185 -37.05 -7.14 46.50
CA SER A 185 -36.57 -6.94 47.88
C SER A 185 -37.55 -6.11 48.69
#